data_AF-A0A5J4VFR1-F1
#
_entry.id   AF-A0A5J4VFR1-F1
#
_cell.length_a   1.000
_cell.length_b   1.000
_cell.length_c   1.000
_cell.angle_alpha   90.00
_cell.angle_beta   90.00
_cell.angle_gamma   90.00
#
_symmetry.space_group_name_H-M   'P 1'
#
loop_
_entity.id
_entity.type
_entity.pdbx_description
1 polymer ?
#
loop_
_entity_poly.entity_id
_entity_poly.type
_entity_poly.pdbx_seq_one_letter_code
_entity_poly.pdbx_strand_id
1 'polypeptide(L)'
;MLTAECKVMKDILGEKVEKVVVSTRVVDLPCCLVTNEYGWSVNMEHIMKALTIRDASSFSYIQSKKTMEIYQDHTIIAELRKKRGNAAEATLKDLILMLYQPTHLTSCFLLKIQHRSQLEYIE
;
A
#
# COMPACT_ATOMS: atom_id res chain seq x y z
N MET A 1 -13.91 -10.21 6.88
CA MET A 1 -13.06 -11.18 7.59
C MET A 1 -11.60 -10.77 7.38
N LEU A 2 -10.87 -10.42 8.44
CA LEU A 2 -9.43 -10.20 8.35
C LEU A 2 -8.76 -11.57 8.19
N THR A 3 -8.25 -11.87 7.00
CA THR A 3 -7.63 -13.15 6.73
C THR A 3 -6.26 -13.24 7.40
N ALA A 4 -5.80 -14.45 7.71
CA ALA A 4 -4.57 -14.69 8.46
C ALA A 4 -3.31 -14.15 7.73
N GLU A 5 -3.39 -13.98 6.41
CA GLU A 5 -2.31 -13.39 5.59
C GLU A 5 -2.12 -11.90 5.90
N CYS A 6 -3.19 -11.12 6.09
CA CYS A 6 -3.11 -9.70 6.42
C CYS A 6 -2.28 -9.46 7.69
N LYS A 7 -2.48 -10.31 8.70
CA LYS A 7 -1.76 -10.21 9.98
C LYS A 7 -0.27 -10.44 9.78
N VAL A 8 0.11 -11.49 9.05
CA VAL A 8 1.52 -11.80 8.76
C VAL A 8 2.17 -10.69 7.94
N MET A 9 1.48 -10.16 6.94
CA MET A 9 1.99 -9.03 6.14
C MET A 9 2.19 -7.79 7.01
N LYS A 10 1.28 -7.52 7.96
CA LYS A 10 1.42 -6.40 8.90
C LYS A 10 2.60 -6.60 9.85
N ASP A 11 2.78 -7.81 10.39
CA ASP A 11 3.89 -8.13 11.30
C ASP A 11 5.25 -7.96 10.61
N ILE A 12 5.35 -8.35 9.32
CA ILE A 12 6.57 -8.23 8.53
C ILE A 12 6.86 -6.79 8.09
N LEU A 13 5.83 -6.05 7.67
CA LEU A 13 6.00 -4.66 7.22
C LEU A 13 6.18 -3.68 8.38
N GLY A 14 5.77 -4.06 9.60
CA GLY A 14 5.99 -3.30 10.82
C GLY A 14 5.47 -1.88 10.72
N GLU A 15 6.35 -0.90 10.87
CA GLU A 15 6.01 0.53 10.85
C GLU A 15 5.81 1.12 9.45
N LYS A 16 6.16 0.39 8.38
CA LYS A 16 6.03 0.89 7.00
C LYS A 16 4.58 1.09 6.58
N VAL A 17 3.66 0.34 7.17
CA VAL A 17 2.21 0.40 6.91
C VAL A 17 1.45 0.60 8.21
N GLU A 18 0.30 1.25 8.17
CA GLU A 18 -0.59 1.39 9.33
C GLU A 18 -1.28 0.06 9.63
N LYS A 19 -1.96 -0.48 8.61
CA LYS A 19 -2.73 -1.73 8.66
C LYS A 19 -2.75 -2.38 7.27
N VAL A 20 -3.05 -3.67 7.26
CA VAL A 20 -3.27 -4.44 6.02
C VAL A 20 -4.72 -4.91 6.02
N VAL A 21 -5.48 -4.57 4.97
CA VAL A 21 -6.90 -4.90 4.85
C VAL A 21 -7.20 -5.54 3.49
N VAL A 22 -8.23 -6.38 3.44
CA VAL A 22 -8.72 -6.92 2.16
C VAL A 22 -9.52 -5.83 1.46
N SER A 23 -9.19 -5.57 0.20
CA SER A 23 -9.87 -4.58 -0.63
C SER A 23 -10.93 -5.22 -1.50
N THR A 24 -12.02 -4.49 -1.73
CA THR A 24 -13.08 -4.83 -2.68
C THR A 24 -13.02 -3.99 -3.96
N ARG A 25 -12.15 -2.98 -4.00
CA ARG A 25 -12.03 -2.01 -5.11
C ARG A 25 -10.87 -2.30 -6.07
N VAL A 26 -9.94 -3.16 -5.66
CA VAL A 26 -8.77 -3.54 -6.47
C VAL A 26 -9.03 -4.92 -7.07
N VAL A 27 -9.08 -5.00 -8.40
CA VAL A 27 -9.34 -6.26 -9.13
C VAL A 27 -8.13 -6.66 -9.99
N ASP A 28 -7.44 -5.69 -10.56
CA ASP A 28 -6.33 -5.96 -11.50
C ASP A 28 -4.94 -6.06 -10.84
N LEU A 29 -4.82 -5.67 -9.56
CA LEU A 29 -3.54 -5.64 -8.85
C LEU A 29 -3.59 -6.54 -7.60
N PRO A 30 -2.47 -7.19 -7.23
CA PRO A 30 -2.40 -8.03 -6.03
C PRO A 30 -2.55 -7.22 -4.74
N CYS A 31 -2.05 -5.98 -4.75
CA CYS A 31 -2.15 -5.06 -3.64
C CYS A 31 -2.00 -3.60 -4.08
N CYS A 32 -2.48 -2.66 -3.25
CA CYS A 32 -2.29 -1.23 -3.43
C CYS A 32 -2.01 -0.55 -2.08
N LEU A 33 -1.48 0.68 -2.12
CA LEU A 33 -1.28 1.51 -0.93
C LEU A 33 -2.21 2.71 -1.00
N VAL A 34 -2.95 2.91 0.09
CA VAL A 34 -3.92 3.99 0.25
C VAL A 34 -3.47 4.88 1.40
N THR A 35 -3.47 6.19 1.15
CA THR A 35 -3.22 7.23 2.14
C THR A 35 -4.53 7.69 2.76
N ASN A 36 -4.53 8.02 4.05
CA ASN A 36 -5.69 8.63 4.70
C ASN A 36 -5.94 10.04 4.13
N GLU A 37 -7.18 10.52 4.24
CA GLU A 37 -7.66 11.78 3.63
C GLU A 37 -6.89 13.03 4.10
N TYR A 38 -6.37 13.02 5.32
CA TYR A 38 -5.63 14.13 5.94
C TYR A 38 -4.11 13.96 5.87
N GLY A 39 -3.63 12.90 5.21
CA GLY A 39 -2.22 12.57 5.11
C GLY A 39 -1.59 13.03 3.80
N TRP A 40 -0.26 13.15 3.79
CA TRP A 40 0.45 13.35 2.52
C TRP A 40 0.27 12.15 1.59
N SER A 41 -0.15 12.44 0.35
CA SER A 41 -0.14 11.45 -0.70
C SER A 41 1.30 10.97 -0.96
N VAL A 42 1.47 9.78 -1.52
CA VAL A 42 2.80 9.23 -1.81
C VAL A 42 3.59 10.17 -2.74
N ASN A 43 2.90 10.80 -3.70
CA ASN A 43 3.50 11.82 -4.57
C ASN A 43 3.84 13.12 -3.82
N MET A 44 3.01 13.53 -2.87
CA MET A 44 3.30 14.70 -2.03
C MET A 44 4.52 14.47 -1.15
N GLU A 45 4.66 13.30 -0.54
CA GLU A 45 5.90 12.92 0.17
C GLU A 45 7.12 12.97 -0.74
N HIS A 46 6.97 12.53 -2.00
CA HIS A 46 8.06 12.55 -2.98
C HIS A 46 8.46 13.98 -3.36
N ILE A 47 7.49 14.82 -3.75
CA ILE A 47 7.71 16.23 -4.08
C ILE A 47 8.29 16.97 -2.88
N MET A 48 7.75 16.76 -1.68
CA MET A 48 8.25 17.42 -0.47
C MET A 48 9.69 17.02 -0.15
N LYS A 49 10.05 15.73 -0.26
CA LYS A 49 11.45 15.30 -0.10
C LYS A 49 12.38 15.95 -1.13
N ALA A 50 11.90 16.20 -2.34
CA ALA A 50 12.67 16.89 -3.38
C ALA A 50 12.79 18.40 -3.14
N LEU A 51 11.78 19.04 -2.53
CA LEU A 51 11.74 20.49 -2.28
C LEU A 51 12.37 20.89 -0.93
N THR A 52 12.28 20.06 0.11
CA THR A 52 12.68 20.38 1.49
C THR A 52 14.08 19.86 1.79
N ILE A 53 15.12 20.60 1.37
CA ILE A 53 16.53 20.23 1.61
C ILE A 53 16.99 20.55 3.06
N ARG A 54 16.22 21.26 3.91
CA ARG A 54 16.78 21.79 5.18
C ARG A 54 15.99 21.64 6.49
N ASP A 55 14.69 21.34 6.50
CA ASP A 55 13.96 21.13 7.76
C ASP A 55 12.86 20.06 7.61
N ALA A 56 13.25 18.79 7.72
CA ALA A 56 12.32 17.65 7.68
C ALA A 56 11.56 17.44 9.02
N SER A 57 12.01 18.11 10.09
CA SER A 57 11.46 18.02 11.45
C SER A 57 10.05 18.61 11.56
N SER A 58 9.79 19.71 10.85
CA SER A 58 8.53 20.47 10.84
C SER A 58 7.37 19.80 10.09
N PHE A 59 7.56 18.58 9.58
CA PHE A 59 6.50 17.90 8.81
C PHE A 59 6.30 16.44 9.18
N SER A 60 6.99 15.95 10.21
CA SER A 60 6.87 14.58 10.71
C SER A 60 5.43 14.21 11.11
N TYR A 61 4.66 15.19 11.59
CA TYR A 61 3.24 15.03 11.96
C TYR A 61 2.29 14.87 10.76
N ILE A 62 2.72 15.21 9.54
CA ILE A 62 1.90 15.08 8.31
C ILE A 62 2.29 13.85 7.48
N GLN A 63 3.37 13.16 7.89
CA GLN A 63 3.76 11.87 7.34
C GLN A 63 2.76 10.79 7.82
N SER A 64 1.69 10.60 7.08
CA SER A 64 0.68 9.59 7.39
C SER A 64 1.20 8.18 7.08
N LYS A 65 1.01 7.26 8.03
CA LYS A 65 1.16 5.83 7.77
C LYS A 65 0.12 5.41 6.71
N LYS A 66 0.52 4.50 5.82
CA LYS A 66 -0.30 4.09 4.66
C LYS A 66 -0.99 2.77 4.96
N THR A 67 -2.23 2.62 4.52
CA THR A 67 -2.94 1.34 4.59
C THR A 67 -2.60 0.52 3.34
N MET A 68 -2.16 -0.72 3.52
CA MET A 68 -1.96 -1.64 2.42
C MET A 68 -3.23 -2.45 2.21
N GLU A 69 -3.72 -2.44 0.99
CA GLU A 69 -4.93 -3.12 0.56
C GLU A 69 -4.56 -4.31 -0.31
N ILE A 70 -5.10 -5.49 0.01
CA ILE A 70 -4.81 -6.73 -0.73
C ILE A 70 -6.04 -7.27 -1.45
N TYR A 71 -5.84 -7.83 -2.63
CA TYR A 71 -6.87 -8.55 -3.35
C TYR A 71 -6.72 -10.05 -3.09
N GLN A 72 -7.69 -10.64 -2.38
CA GLN A 72 -7.61 -12.01 -1.86
C GLN A 72 -7.59 -13.08 -2.96
N ASP A 73 -8.27 -12.84 -4.08
CA ASP A 73 -8.42 -13.82 -5.17
C ASP A 73 -7.28 -13.72 -6.20
N HIS A 74 -6.32 -12.82 -5.97
CA HIS A 74 -5.15 -12.72 -6.82
C HIS A 74 -4.24 -13.94 -6.67
N THR A 75 -3.78 -14.51 -7.78
CA THR A 75 -2.91 -15.70 -7.83
C THR A 75 -1.67 -15.56 -6.94
N ILE A 76 -1.00 -14.40 -6.97
CA ILE A 76 0.16 -14.11 -6.12
C ILE A 76 -0.15 -14.19 -4.62
N ILE A 77 -1.31 -13.69 -4.17
CA ILE A 77 -1.71 -13.73 -2.76
C ILE A 77 -2.10 -15.17 -2.36
N ALA A 78 -2.75 -15.90 -3.26
CA ALA A 78 -3.04 -17.32 -3.06
C ALA A 78 -1.75 -18.16 -2.92
N GLU A 79 -0.72 -17.89 -3.73
CA GLU A 79 0.58 -18.54 -3.62
C GLU A 79 1.32 -18.15 -2.33
N LEU A 80 1.22 -16.89 -1.90
CA LEU A 80 1.78 -16.41 -0.63
C LEU A 80 1.13 -17.16 0.57
N ARG A 81 -0.18 -17.40 0.49
CA ARG A 81 -0.92 -18.19 1.49
C ARG A 81 -0.43 -19.64 1.56
N LYS A 82 -0.19 -20.28 0.41
CA LYS A 82 0.36 -21.65 0.36
C LYS A 82 1.78 -21.70 0.94
N LYS A 83 2.64 -20.75 0.54
CA LYS A 83 4.03 -20.69 1.00
C LYS A 83 4.16 -20.44 2.50
N ARG A 84 3.23 -19.71 3.13
CA ARG A 84 3.21 -19.51 4.59
C ARG A 84 3.26 -20.82 5.38
N GLY A 85 2.65 -21.90 4.88
CA GLY A 85 2.62 -23.19 5.58
C GLY A 85 3.96 -23.96 5.56
N ASN A 86 4.84 -23.66 4.59
CA ASN A 86 6.01 -24.49 4.27
C ASN A 86 7.34 -23.71 4.21
N ALA A 87 7.33 -22.37 4.33
CA ALA A 87 8.50 -21.53 4.05
C ALA A 87 9.29 -21.10 5.29
N ALA A 88 10.60 -20.96 5.12
CA ALA A 88 11.48 -20.27 6.05
C ALA A 88 11.06 -18.79 6.17
N GLU A 89 11.06 -18.27 7.40
CA GLU A 89 10.58 -16.92 7.71
C GLU A 89 11.29 -15.81 6.90
N ALA A 90 12.58 -15.99 6.59
CA ALA A 90 13.36 -15.05 5.78
C ALA A 90 12.82 -14.91 4.34
N THR A 91 12.52 -16.02 3.67
CA THR A 91 12.04 -16.02 2.29
C THR A 91 10.65 -15.40 2.18
N LEU A 92 9.82 -15.55 3.22
CA LEU A 92 8.50 -14.94 3.29
C LEU A 92 8.59 -13.42 3.47
N LYS A 93 9.55 -12.95 4.28
CA LYS A 93 9.84 -11.52 4.45
C LYS A 93 10.26 -10.87 3.14
N ASP A 94 11.18 -11.48 2.42
CA ASP A 94 11.66 -10.96 1.13
C ASP A 94 10.54 -10.89 0.09
N LEU A 95 9.69 -11.92 0.02
CA LEU A 95 8.53 -11.93 -0.90
C LEU A 95 7.56 -10.78 -0.60
N ILE A 96 7.27 -10.52 0.67
CA ILE A 96 6.37 -9.45 1.10
C ILE A 96 7.01 -8.07 0.84
N LEU A 97 8.30 -7.91 1.09
CA LEU A 97 9.01 -6.69 0.72
C LEU A 97 9.00 -6.45 -0.80
N MET A 98 9.18 -7.51 -1.59
CA MET A 98 9.14 -7.45 -3.05
C MET A 98 7.75 -7.09 -3.59
N LEU A 99 6.67 -7.39 -2.85
CA LEU A 99 5.32 -6.91 -3.18
C LEU A 99 5.11 -5.45 -2.76
N TYR A 100 5.68 -5.06 -1.63
CA TYR A 100 5.54 -3.71 -1.08
C TYR A 100 6.28 -2.64 -1.88
N GLN A 101 7.51 -2.91 -2.32
CA GLN A 101 8.33 -1.90 -3.02
C GLN A 101 7.71 -1.42 -4.35
N PRO A 102 7.25 -2.32 -5.26
CA PRO A 102 6.62 -1.91 -6.50
C PRO A 102 5.29 -1.19 -6.25
N THR A 103 4.48 -1.65 -5.29
CA THR A 103 3.21 -0.96 -4.98
C THR A 103 3.42 0.41 -4.39
N HIS A 104 4.47 0.60 -3.58
CA HIS A 104 4.90 1.91 -3.12
C HIS A 104 5.33 2.80 -4.30
N LEU A 105 6.02 2.25 -5.30
CA LEU A 105 6.40 3.01 -6.50
C LEU A 105 5.19 3.33 -7.39
N THR A 106 4.27 2.38 -7.62
CA THR A 106 3.09 2.60 -8.45
C THR A 106 2.13 3.60 -7.82
N SER A 107 1.98 3.59 -6.49
CA SER A 107 1.20 4.60 -5.76
C SER A 107 1.81 6.01 -5.84
N CYS A 108 3.12 6.15 -6.09
CA CYS A 108 3.70 7.45 -6.46
C CYS A 108 3.22 7.96 -7.83
N PHE A 109 2.90 7.06 -8.77
CA PHE A 109 2.62 7.40 -10.17
C PHE A 109 1.12 7.44 -10.52
N LEU A 110 0.29 6.65 -9.82
CA LEU A 110 -1.16 6.57 -10.05
C LEU A 110 -1.91 7.74 -9.42
N LEU A 111 -1.66 8.95 -9.94
CA LEU A 111 -2.48 10.14 -9.78
C LEU A 111 -3.52 10.28 -10.92
N LYS A 112 -4.06 9.15 -11.39
CA LYS A 112 -5.04 9.11 -12.50
C LYS A 112 -6.29 8.28 -12.26
N ILE A 113 -6.61 7.94 -11.02
CA ILE A 113 -7.90 7.32 -10.68
C ILE A 113 -8.55 8.11 -9.54
N GLN A 114 -8.95 9.36 -9.82
CA GLN A 114 -9.99 10.00 -9.00
C GLN A 114 -10.79 11.13 -9.68
N HIS A 115 -11.07 11.05 -10.98
CA HIS A 115 -12.19 11.80 -11.59
C HIS A 115 -12.78 11.04 -12.80
N ARG A 116 -13.40 9.87 -12.56
CA ARG A 116 -14.32 9.25 -13.53
C ARG A 116 -15.68 8.94 -12.87
N SER A 117 -16.17 9.87 -12.06
CA SER A 117 -17.51 9.76 -11.43
C SER A 117 -18.24 11.11 -11.29
N GLN A 118 -17.80 12.16 -12.01
CA GLN A 118 -18.47 13.47 -12.01
C GLN A 118 -18.81 14.01 -13.41
N LEU A 119 -18.69 13.21 -14.48
CA LEU A 119 -19.02 13.65 -15.85
C LEU A 119 -20.26 12.97 -16.45
N GLU A 120 -21.14 12.41 -15.62
CA GLU A 120 -22.49 11.95 -16.03
C GLU A 120 -23.62 12.75 -15.36
N TYR A 121 -23.35 14.00 -14.96
CA TYR A 121 -24.38 14.93 -14.45
C TYR A 121 -24.24 16.29 -15.13
N ILE A 122 -24.26 16.31 -16.46
CA ILE A 122 -24.69 17.49 -17.24
C ILE A 122 -25.36 16.95 -18.51
N GLU A 123 -26.59 16.42 -18.35
CA GLU A 123 -27.65 16.68 -19.33
C GLU A 123 -28.46 17.87 -18.83
#